data_AF-A0A6M0CDP2-F1
#
_entry.id   AF-A0A6M0CDP2-F1
#
_cell.length_a   1.000
_cell.length_b   1.000
_cell.length_c   1.000
_cell.angle_alpha   90.00
_cell.angle_beta   90.00
_cell.angle_gamma   90.00
#
_symmetry.space_group_name_H-M   'P 1'
#
loop_
_entity.id
_entity.type
_entity.pdbx_description
1 polymer ?
#
loop_
_entity_poly.entity_id
_entity_poly.type
_entity_poly.pdbx_seq_one_letter_code
_entity_poly.pdbx_strand_id
1 'polypeptide(L)'
;NYDEFAVSFLDTLAETIGQDQLSQVFHKQWQRKAMHYRQLLGTGKVQERVAHLVELRKAEGFMAEWSPVESQEVDERSLKIQNSKVKSDSASSAEIGEPQLPVERYIFMEHNCAISSVAESFPSVCGHELEMFGAVLPDCTVERTHWIVNGEHRCGYLITKRGNTGSGNRE
;
A
#
# COMPACT_ATOMS: atom_id res chain seq x y z
N ASN A 1 -13.47 18.65 24.39
CA ASN A 1 -12.86 17.45 23.77
C ASN A 1 -12.09 17.92 22.54
N TYR A 2 -10.81 17.59 22.36
CA TYR A 2 -10.04 18.10 21.22
C TYR A 2 -10.60 17.61 19.86
N ASP A 3 -11.10 16.39 19.83
CA ASP A 3 -11.68 15.78 18.62
C ASP A 3 -12.96 16.48 18.18
N GLU A 4 -13.85 16.81 19.13
CA GLU A 4 -15.10 17.52 18.88
C GLU A 4 -14.86 18.92 18.31
N PHE A 5 -13.84 19.62 18.84
CA PHE A 5 -13.42 20.91 18.29
C PHE A 5 -12.86 20.76 16.87
N ALA A 6 -12.02 19.73 16.62
CA ALA A 6 -11.43 19.50 15.30
C ALA A 6 -12.50 19.20 14.25
N VAL A 7 -13.48 18.35 14.57
CA VAL A 7 -14.62 18.05 13.68
C VAL A 7 -15.45 19.30 13.42
N SER A 8 -15.88 20.02 14.47
CA SER A 8 -16.67 21.25 14.33
C SER A 8 -15.94 22.35 13.54
N PHE A 9 -14.62 22.47 13.71
CA PHE A 9 -13.82 23.41 12.94
C PHE A 9 -13.76 23.03 11.46
N LEU A 10 -13.58 21.73 11.15
CA LEU A 10 -13.59 21.23 9.78
C LEU A 10 -14.97 21.39 9.13
N ASP A 11 -16.05 21.19 9.87
CA ASP A 11 -17.43 21.46 9.41
C ASP A 11 -17.60 22.93 9.06
N THR A 12 -17.21 23.83 9.97
CA THR A 12 -17.27 25.28 9.74
C THR A 12 -16.45 25.69 8.51
N LEU A 13 -15.26 25.10 8.35
CA LEU A 13 -14.41 25.35 7.20
C LEU A 13 -15.09 24.84 5.92
N ALA A 14 -15.65 23.63 5.93
CA ALA A 14 -16.36 23.05 4.80
C ALA A 14 -17.55 23.91 4.34
N GLU A 15 -18.31 24.46 5.29
CA GLU A 15 -19.42 25.39 5.02
C GLU A 15 -18.92 26.71 4.43
N THR A 16 -17.73 27.16 4.83
CA THR A 16 -17.17 28.46 4.40
C THR A 16 -16.53 28.39 3.01
N ILE A 17 -15.69 27.38 2.75
CA ILE A 17 -14.90 27.28 1.48
C ILE A 17 -15.47 26.27 0.48
N GLY A 18 -16.44 25.44 0.91
CA GLY A 18 -16.99 24.35 0.12
C GLY A 18 -16.18 23.05 0.22
N GLN A 19 -16.88 21.93 0.00
CA GLN A 19 -16.32 20.57 0.13
C GLN A 19 -15.17 20.28 -0.86
N ASP A 20 -15.25 20.81 -2.08
CA ASP A 20 -14.21 20.61 -3.10
C ASP A 20 -12.90 21.29 -2.72
N GLN A 21 -12.98 22.51 -2.16
CA GLN A 21 -11.80 23.25 -1.72
C GLN A 21 -11.21 22.64 -0.46
N LEU A 22 -12.06 22.20 0.48
CA LEU A 22 -11.60 21.46 1.65
C LEU A 22 -10.89 20.16 1.25
N SER A 23 -11.43 19.42 0.29
CA SER A 23 -10.79 18.22 -0.26
C SER A 23 -9.42 18.52 -0.86
N GLN A 24 -9.25 19.64 -1.55
CA GLN A 24 -7.93 20.08 -2.04
C GLN A 24 -6.95 20.43 -0.93
N VAL A 25 -7.42 21.03 0.17
CA VAL A 25 -6.58 21.31 1.35
C VAL A 25 -6.08 20.01 1.94
N PHE A 26 -6.96 19.01 2.14
CA PHE A 26 -6.54 17.69 2.60
C PHE A 26 -5.52 17.10 1.64
N HIS A 27 -5.81 17.04 0.34
CA HIS A 27 -4.89 16.50 -0.66
C HIS A 27 -3.48 17.13 -0.57
N LYS A 28 -3.40 18.48 -0.47
CA LYS A 28 -2.11 19.18 -0.32
C LYS A 28 -1.39 18.84 0.98
N GLN A 29 -2.12 18.70 2.10
CA GLN A 29 -1.52 18.30 3.37
C GLN A 29 -0.96 16.88 3.30
N TRP A 30 -1.71 15.95 2.71
CA TRP A 30 -1.27 14.56 2.50
C TRP A 30 -0.03 14.49 1.61
N GLN A 31 0.03 15.25 0.52
CA GLN A 31 1.22 15.32 -0.34
C GLN A 31 2.45 15.82 0.41
N ARG A 32 2.32 16.88 1.21
CA ARG A 32 3.44 17.42 2.02
C ARG A 32 3.94 16.37 3.01
N LYS A 33 3.02 15.67 3.66
CA LYS A 33 3.34 14.59 4.60
C LYS A 33 4.04 13.43 3.90
N ALA A 34 3.57 13.02 2.72
CA ALA A 34 4.22 11.98 1.91
C ALA A 34 5.68 12.36 1.57
N MET A 35 5.91 13.60 1.16
CA MET A 35 7.26 14.10 0.86
C MET A 35 8.16 14.07 2.11
N HIS A 36 7.62 14.47 3.26
CA HIS A 36 8.35 14.44 4.52
C HIS A 36 8.73 13.02 4.93
N TYR A 37 7.78 12.08 4.87
CA TYR A 37 8.04 10.66 5.13
C TYR A 37 9.10 10.10 4.20
N ARG A 38 8.98 10.38 2.90
CA ARG A 38 9.96 9.93 1.91
C ARG A 38 11.38 10.40 2.24
N GLN A 39 11.54 11.63 2.72
CA GLN A 39 12.84 12.14 3.16
C GLN A 39 13.40 11.36 4.36
N LEU A 40 12.54 11.02 5.33
CA LEU A 40 12.94 10.26 6.52
C LEU A 40 13.25 8.80 6.20
N LEU A 41 12.56 8.21 5.22
CA LEU A 41 12.72 6.81 4.81
C LEU A 41 13.96 6.58 3.94
N GLY A 42 14.36 7.57 3.16
CA GLY A 42 15.50 7.47 2.26
C GLY A 42 15.30 6.44 1.13
N THR A 43 16.42 5.92 0.62
CA THR A 43 16.48 5.00 -0.54
C THR A 43 17.00 3.60 -0.17
N GLY A 44 16.88 3.22 1.10
CA GLY A 44 17.29 1.91 1.61
C GLY A 44 16.41 0.76 1.10
N LYS A 45 16.59 -0.43 1.67
CA LYS A 45 15.80 -1.60 1.26
C LYS A 45 14.31 -1.35 1.49
N VAL A 46 13.45 -1.93 0.65
CA VAL A 46 11.98 -1.78 0.80
C VAL A 46 11.54 -2.20 2.21
N GLN A 47 12.04 -3.34 2.70
CA GLN A 47 11.76 -3.80 4.06
C GLN A 47 12.08 -2.77 5.15
N GLU A 48 13.25 -2.15 5.10
CA GLU A 48 13.69 -1.15 6.08
C GLU A 48 12.79 0.08 6.03
N ARG A 49 12.40 0.50 4.83
CA ARG A 49 11.47 1.63 4.63
C ARG A 49 10.07 1.30 5.13
N VAL A 50 9.54 0.11 4.85
CA VAL A 50 8.23 -0.32 5.37
C VAL A 50 8.24 -0.39 6.91
N ALA A 51 9.33 -0.90 7.50
CA ALA A 51 9.48 -0.92 8.95
C ALA A 51 9.52 0.49 9.55
N HIS A 52 10.27 1.41 8.94
CA HIS A 52 10.36 2.78 9.42
C HIS A 52 9.04 3.56 9.20
N LEU A 53 8.29 3.25 8.14
CA LEU A 53 6.94 3.79 7.93
C LEU A 53 5.98 3.39 9.06
N VAL A 54 6.06 2.15 9.55
CA VAL A 54 5.30 1.71 10.73
C VAL A 54 5.63 2.55 11.96
N GLU A 55 6.91 2.83 12.20
CA GLU A 55 7.32 3.64 13.36
C GLU A 55 6.84 5.10 13.26
N LEU A 56 6.86 5.69 12.06
CA LEU A 56 6.28 7.03 11.84
C LEU A 56 4.79 7.07 12.17
N ARG A 57 4.05 6.02 11.77
CA ARG A 57 2.60 5.94 12.01
C ARG A 57 2.28 5.69 13.48
N LYS A 58 3.08 4.86 14.17
CA LYS A 58 2.99 4.70 15.63
C LYS A 58 3.21 6.01 16.38
N ALA A 59 4.21 6.80 15.97
CA ALA A 59 4.49 8.10 16.58
C ALA A 59 3.33 9.10 16.42
N GLU A 60 2.48 8.92 15.42
CA GLU A 60 1.27 9.70 15.20
C GLU A 60 0.02 9.15 15.90
N GLY A 61 0.16 8.07 16.67
CA GLY A 61 -0.93 7.46 17.41
C GLY A 61 -1.70 6.38 16.64
N PHE A 62 -1.24 5.98 15.46
CA PHE A 62 -1.80 4.83 14.73
C PHE A 62 -1.24 3.53 15.28
N MET A 63 -2.07 2.49 15.35
CA MET A 63 -1.61 1.15 15.69
C MET A 63 -1.19 0.42 14.42
N ALA A 64 0.05 0.65 13.98
CA ALA A 64 0.57 0.14 12.72
C ALA A 64 1.49 -1.09 12.89
N GLU A 65 1.44 -2.02 11.94
CA GLU A 65 2.32 -3.18 11.84
C GLU A 65 2.61 -3.57 10.38
N TRP A 66 3.62 -4.40 10.16
CA TRP A 66 3.91 -4.96 8.84
C TRP A 66 4.37 -6.42 8.91
N SER A 67 4.13 -7.16 7.83
CA SER A 67 4.59 -8.55 7.68
C SER A 67 5.02 -8.86 6.23
N PRO A 68 6.01 -9.73 6.01
CA PRO A 68 6.35 -10.21 4.67
C PRO A 68 5.24 -11.14 4.14
N VAL A 69 5.00 -11.09 2.83
CA VAL A 69 4.11 -12.03 2.15
C VAL A 69 4.96 -13.13 1.54
N GLU A 70 4.86 -14.34 2.09
CA GLU A 70 5.47 -15.52 1.49
C GLU A 70 4.84 -15.76 0.12
N SER A 71 5.68 -15.83 -0.92
CA SER A 71 5.27 -16.34 -2.21
C SER A 71 4.86 -17.79 -2.03
N GLN A 72 3.55 -18.07 -2.02
CA GLN A 72 3.07 -19.41 -2.31
C GLN A 72 3.67 -19.78 -3.66
N GLU A 73 4.60 -20.73 -3.63
CA GLU A 73 5.05 -21.44 -4.82
C GLU A 73 3.79 -21.83 -5.58
N VAL A 74 3.71 -21.44 -6.86
CA VAL A 74 2.67 -21.93 -7.75
C VAL A 74 2.85 -23.45 -7.74
N ASP A 75 1.99 -24.17 -7.02
CA ASP A 75 2.08 -25.61 -6.93
C ASP A 75 1.76 -26.20 -8.31
N GLU A 76 2.80 -26.42 -9.11
CA GLU A 76 2.74 -27.05 -10.44
C GLU A 76 2.10 -28.46 -10.38
N ARG A 77 1.74 -28.97 -9.19
CA ARG A 77 1.08 -30.27 -9.01
C ARG A 77 -0.42 -30.29 -9.33
N SER A 78 -1.09 -29.14 -9.47
CA SER A 78 -2.53 -29.15 -9.82
C SER A 78 -2.84 -29.36 -11.31
N LEU A 79 -1.85 -29.42 -12.21
CA LEU A 79 -2.06 -29.65 -13.66
C LEU A 79 -1.79 -31.09 -14.13
N LYS A 80 -1.63 -32.07 -13.23
CA LYS A 80 -1.39 -33.47 -13.62
C LYS A 80 -2.42 -34.47 -13.09
N ILE A 81 -3.72 -34.18 -13.18
CA ILE A 81 -4.74 -35.26 -13.15
C ILE A 81 -5.85 -34.93 -14.15
N GLN A 82 -5.53 -35.02 -15.43
CA GLN A 82 -6.39 -35.59 -16.49
C GLN A 82 -5.66 -35.44 -17.82
N ASN A 83 -4.74 -36.37 -18.12
CA ASN A 83 -4.68 -36.94 -19.46
C ASN A 83 -3.82 -38.20 -19.45
N SER A 84 -4.52 -39.31 -19.32
CA SER A 84 -4.01 -40.63 -19.68
C SER A 84 -3.76 -40.65 -21.20
N LYS A 85 -2.49 -40.87 -21.57
CA LYS A 85 -2.07 -41.78 -22.66
C LYS A 85 -2.19 -41.28 -24.12
N VAL A 86 -1.09 -40.77 -24.68
CA VAL A 86 -0.54 -41.20 -25.99
C VAL A 86 1.00 -41.02 -25.99
N LYS A 87 1.71 -42.04 -26.47
CA LYS A 87 3.18 -42.08 -26.64
C LYS A 87 3.63 -41.27 -27.86
N SER A 88 4.83 -40.71 -27.80
CA SER A 88 5.91 -40.74 -28.83
C SER A 88 6.64 -39.40 -28.99
N ASP A 89 7.93 -39.45 -28.63
CA ASP A 89 9.09 -38.91 -29.35
C ASP A 89 8.95 -37.56 -30.07
N SER A 90 9.39 -36.51 -29.40
CA SER A 90 10.30 -35.51 -29.97
C SER A 90 10.78 -34.56 -28.88
N ALA A 91 12.09 -34.41 -28.77
CA ALA A 91 12.73 -33.44 -27.90
C ALA A 91 12.38 -32.03 -28.37
N SER A 92 11.53 -31.34 -27.62
CA SER A 92 11.44 -29.88 -27.67
C SER A 92 12.20 -29.35 -26.46
N SER A 93 13.24 -28.59 -26.73
CA SER A 93 13.96 -27.79 -25.75
C SER A 93 12.94 -26.96 -24.97
N ALA A 94 12.65 -27.36 -23.74
CA ALA A 94 11.90 -26.54 -22.81
C ALA A 94 12.76 -25.32 -22.53
N GLU A 95 12.27 -24.15 -22.94
CA GLU A 95 12.81 -22.88 -22.51
C GLU A 95 12.76 -22.88 -20.98
N ILE A 96 13.94 -22.95 -20.35
CA ILE A 96 14.07 -22.73 -18.92
C ILE A 96 13.76 -21.26 -18.73
N GLY A 97 12.49 -20.96 -18.42
CA GLY A 97 12.07 -19.63 -18.03
C GLY A 97 12.99 -19.13 -16.93
N GLU A 98 13.51 -17.91 -17.10
CA GLU A 98 14.40 -17.26 -16.15
C GLU A 98 13.82 -17.39 -14.73
N PRO A 99 14.64 -17.67 -13.70
CA PRO A 99 14.15 -17.68 -12.33
C PRO A 99 13.64 -16.27 -12.02
N GLN A 100 12.33 -16.11 -12.01
CA GLN A 100 11.70 -14.87 -11.58
C GLN A 100 12.13 -14.65 -10.14
N LEU A 101 13.01 -13.66 -9.92
CA LEU A 101 13.45 -13.29 -8.58
C LEU A 101 12.21 -13.17 -7.69
N PRO A 102 12.25 -13.69 -6.44
CA PRO A 102 11.10 -13.62 -5.55
C PRO A 102 10.67 -12.15 -5.41
N VAL A 103 9.42 -11.88 -5.80
CA VAL A 103 8.87 -10.53 -5.74
C VAL A 103 8.75 -10.16 -4.26
N GLU A 104 9.55 -9.20 -3.82
CA GLU A 104 9.49 -8.66 -2.46
C GLU A 104 8.10 -8.04 -2.22
N ARG A 105 7.31 -8.67 -1.35
CA ARG A 105 5.95 -8.25 -1.00
C ARG A 105 5.79 -8.15 0.50
N TYR A 106 5.10 -7.10 0.94
CA TYR A 106 4.85 -6.81 2.34
C TYR A 106 3.40 -6.38 2.53
N ILE A 107 2.80 -6.78 3.65
CA ILE A 107 1.52 -6.25 4.12
C ILE A 107 1.82 -5.20 5.17
N PHE A 108 1.23 -4.02 5.03
CA PHE A 108 1.21 -2.93 6.00
C PHE A 108 -0.23 -2.78 6.52
N MET A 109 -0.40 -2.78 7.84
CA MET A 109 -1.72 -2.76 8.49
C MET A 109 -1.81 -1.68 9.55
N GLU A 110 -3.00 -1.08 9.67
CA GLU A 110 -3.34 -0.14 10.74
C GLU A 110 -4.64 -0.59 11.42
N HIS A 111 -4.56 -0.86 12.72
CA HIS A 111 -5.66 -1.41 13.55
C HIS A 111 -6.51 -0.35 14.24
N ASN A 112 -6.08 0.91 14.21
CA ASN A 112 -6.85 2.02 14.73
C ASN A 112 -6.54 3.28 13.93
N CYS A 113 -7.60 4.00 13.55
CA CYS A 113 -7.48 5.28 12.88
C CYS A 113 -7.45 6.38 13.94
N ALA A 114 -6.32 7.07 14.09
CA ALA A 114 -6.18 8.18 15.04
C ALA A 114 -7.10 9.38 14.73
N ILE A 115 -7.66 9.39 13.52
CA ILE A 115 -8.58 10.42 13.02
C ILE A 115 -9.98 9.85 12.77
N SER A 116 -10.37 8.75 13.43
CA SER A 116 -11.65 8.06 13.20
C SER A 116 -12.85 9.01 13.27
N SER A 117 -12.89 9.90 14.26
CA SER A 117 -13.94 10.92 14.43
C SER A 117 -14.03 11.89 13.25
N VAL A 118 -12.90 12.23 12.63
CA VAL A 118 -12.85 13.08 11.43
C VAL A 118 -13.21 12.28 10.18
N ALA A 119 -12.76 11.03 10.09
CA ALA A 119 -13.03 10.13 8.96
C ALA A 119 -14.52 9.78 8.81
N GLU A 120 -15.26 9.73 9.92
CA GLU A 120 -16.72 9.53 9.93
C GLU A 120 -17.47 10.68 9.25
N SER A 121 -17.08 11.93 9.53
CA SER A 121 -17.69 13.12 8.94
C SER A 121 -17.12 13.46 7.55
N PHE A 122 -15.85 13.12 7.30
CA PHE A 122 -15.12 13.44 6.07
C PHE A 122 -14.43 12.20 5.47
N PRO A 123 -15.17 11.29 4.81
CA PRO A 123 -14.60 10.04 4.27
C PRO A 123 -13.50 10.25 3.22
N SER A 124 -13.48 11.41 2.54
CA SER A 124 -12.43 11.76 1.58
C SER A 124 -11.04 11.84 2.22
N VAL A 125 -10.95 12.05 3.54
CA VAL A 125 -9.67 12.07 4.27
C VAL A 125 -8.98 10.69 4.22
N CYS A 126 -9.76 9.60 4.26
CA CYS A 126 -9.22 8.24 4.16
C CYS A 126 -8.73 7.87 2.75
N GLY A 127 -9.33 8.46 1.70
CA GLY A 127 -8.95 8.17 0.31
C GLY A 127 -7.52 8.61 -0.03
N HIS A 128 -7.05 9.67 0.60
CA HIS A 128 -5.73 10.25 0.36
C HIS A 128 -4.57 9.48 1.02
N GLU A 129 -4.85 8.53 1.94
CA GLU A 129 -3.83 7.69 2.56
C GLU A 129 -3.14 6.76 1.58
N LEU A 130 -3.90 6.14 0.67
CA LEU A 130 -3.35 5.24 -0.35
C LEU A 130 -2.39 5.98 -1.28
N GLU A 131 -2.79 7.17 -1.73
CA GLU A 131 -1.95 8.04 -2.57
C GLU A 131 -0.69 8.47 -1.82
N MET A 132 -0.81 8.79 -0.53
CA MET A 132 0.33 9.12 0.33
C MET A 132 1.35 7.97 0.36
N PHE A 133 0.92 6.73 0.63
CA PHE A 133 1.82 5.58 0.69
C PHE A 133 2.50 5.28 -0.65
N GLY A 134 1.75 5.40 -1.77
CA GLY A 134 2.33 5.29 -3.10
C GLY A 134 3.39 6.36 -3.40
N ALA A 135 3.16 7.60 -2.95
CA ALA A 135 4.12 8.70 -3.09
C ALA A 135 5.35 8.53 -2.18
N VAL A 136 5.17 7.89 -1.02
CA VAL A 136 6.23 7.57 -0.06
C VAL A 136 7.17 6.49 -0.60
N LEU A 137 6.64 5.46 -1.28
CA LEU A 137 7.36 4.32 -1.84
C LEU A 137 7.25 4.27 -3.38
N PRO A 138 7.91 5.18 -4.10
CA PRO A 138 7.69 5.36 -5.55
C PRO A 138 8.15 4.17 -6.41
N ASP A 139 9.06 3.35 -5.89
CA ASP A 139 9.56 2.12 -6.51
C ASP A 139 8.75 0.87 -6.12
N CYS A 140 7.68 1.04 -5.37
CA CYS A 140 6.72 0.00 -5.03
C CYS A 140 5.35 0.28 -5.66
N THR A 141 4.61 -0.78 -5.94
CA THR A 141 3.16 -0.70 -6.14
C THR A 141 2.50 -0.88 -4.78
N VAL A 142 1.62 0.04 -4.40
CA VAL A 142 0.86 -0.03 -3.15
C VAL A 142 -0.59 -0.24 -3.52
N GLU A 143 -1.15 -1.38 -3.13
CA GLU A 143 -2.54 -1.75 -3.34
C GLU A 143 -3.25 -1.89 -2.01
N ARG A 144 -4.54 -1.63 -2.00
CA ARG A 144 -5.34 -1.72 -0.78
C ARG A 144 -5.97 -3.10 -0.71
N THR A 145 -5.68 -3.87 0.35
CA THR A 145 -6.13 -5.27 0.47
C THR A 145 -7.41 -5.44 1.28
N HIS A 146 -7.68 -4.56 2.26
CA HIS A 146 -8.90 -4.60 3.08
C HIS A 146 -9.41 -3.19 3.41
N TRP A 147 -10.74 -3.01 3.45
CA TRP A 147 -11.40 -1.75 3.81
C TRP A 147 -12.05 -1.78 5.19
N ILE A 148 -11.82 -0.73 5.98
CA ILE A 148 -12.76 -0.29 7.00
C ILE A 148 -13.91 0.41 6.29
N VAL A 149 -14.97 -0.33 6.00
CA VAL A 149 -16.36 0.16 5.93
C VAL A 149 -17.25 -1.02 6.34
N ASN A 150 -18.19 -0.77 7.27
CA ASN A 150 -19.02 -1.75 7.99
C ASN A 150 -18.43 -2.37 9.28
N GLY A 151 -17.69 -1.58 10.08
CA GLY A 151 -17.53 -1.87 11.52
C GLY A 151 -16.32 -2.71 11.95
N GLU A 152 -15.37 -3.03 11.06
CA GLU A 152 -14.09 -3.65 11.47
C GLU A 152 -12.92 -2.68 11.26
N HIS A 153 -12.15 -2.45 12.33
CA HIS A 153 -11.12 -1.40 12.44
C HIS A 153 -9.75 -1.80 11.84
N ARG A 154 -9.67 -2.28 10.59
CA ARG A 154 -8.37 -2.61 9.97
C ARG A 154 -8.21 -2.07 8.55
N CYS A 155 -7.27 -1.15 8.36
CA CYS A 155 -6.80 -0.73 7.03
C CYS A 155 -5.59 -1.59 6.64
N GLY A 156 -5.65 -2.29 5.50
CA GLY A 156 -4.57 -3.14 5.00
C GLY A 156 -4.07 -2.71 3.62
N TYR A 157 -2.76 -2.71 3.43
CA TYR A 157 -2.07 -2.30 2.20
C TYR A 157 -1.03 -3.35 1.80
N LEU A 158 -1.07 -3.83 0.56
CA LEU A 158 -0.05 -4.66 -0.05
C LEU A 158 0.97 -3.79 -0.76
N ILE A 159 2.22 -3.88 -0.33
CA ILE A 159 3.36 -3.18 -0.90
C ILE A 159 4.16 -4.21 -1.68
N THR A 160 4.24 -4.02 -2.99
CA THR A 160 4.98 -4.90 -3.91
C THR A 160 6.13 -4.11 -4.52
N LYS A 161 7.38 -4.55 -4.33
CA LYS A 161 8.52 -3.94 -5.01
C LYS A 161 8.39 -4.14 -6.51
N ARG A 162 8.50 -3.07 -7.30
CA ARG A 162 8.52 -3.22 -8.75
C ARG A 162 9.84 -3.88 -9.14
N GLY A 163 9.77 -4.98 -9.89
CA GLY A 163 10.96 -5.60 -10.45
C GLY A 163 11.72 -4.57 -11.26
N ASN A 164 13.05 -4.54 -11.11
CA ASN A 164 13.92 -3.68 -11.92
C ASN A 164 13.89 -4.22 -13.36
N THR A 165 12.83 -3.92 -14.11
CA THR A 165 12.80 -4.11 -15.55
C THR A 165 13.80 -3.10 -16.08
N GLY A 166 14.98 -3.60 -16.45
CA GLY A 166 16.10 -2.77 -16.88
C GLY A 166 15.65 -1.78 -17.94
N SER A 167 15.85 -0.49 -17.65
CA SER A 167 15.91 0.53 -18.69
C SER A 167 17.16 0.25 -19.53
N GLY A 168 17.02 -0.66 -20.49
CA GLY A 168 17.96 -0.90 -21.57
C GLY A 168 17.48 -0.17 -22.83
N ASN A 169 18.08 0.99 -23.10
CA ASN A 169 18.37 1.50 -24.46
C ASN A 169 19.22 2.79 -24.30
N ARG A 170 20.53 2.72 -24.59
CA ARG A 170 21.19 2.97 -25.89
C ARG A 170 21.39 4.46 -26.17
N GLU A 171 22.65 4.88 -26.05
CA GLU A 171 23.34 5.80 -26.97
C GLU A 171 24.69 5.17 -27.35
#